data_AF-A0A0R2CJM2-F1
#
_entry.id   AF-A0A0R2CJM2-F1
#
_cell.length_a   1.000
_cell.length_b   1.000
_cell.length_c   1.000
_cell.angle_alpha   90.00
_cell.angle_beta   90.00
_cell.angle_gamma   90.00
#
_symmetry.space_group_name_H-M   'P 1'
#
loop_
_entity.id
_entity.type
_entity.pdbx_description
1 polymer ?
#
loop_
_entity_poly.entity_id
_entity_poly.type
_entity_poly.pdbx_seq_one_letter_code
_entity_poly.pdbx_strand_id
1 'polypeptide(L)'
;MAECFLFWKNMGGITMKRWFKTWHLKNIILVTLIGIVCGLIFWLMDPLYSLVTALLTPVGLAPFAGATLLGFWTMAGPLALLVLRRPGAGLLAEFFGAAVEMLLGGIWGAATLVSGLIQGSGSELGFALTGYRRYDWLGISCSVITTTIVTFGWELIKQDYAGFGFWMLVAMFLVSLLSVFLFSGLLPKSIANLLQRSHLLD
;
A
#
# COMPACT_ATOMS: atom_id res chain seq x y z
N MET A 1 23.13 1.55 -12.87
CA MET A 1 22.21 1.71 -14.02
C MET A 1 22.23 0.51 -14.97
N ALA A 2 23.39 -0.09 -15.28
CA ALA A 2 23.48 -1.27 -16.15
C ALA A 2 22.78 -2.55 -15.62
N GLU A 3 22.73 -2.75 -14.30
CA GLU A 3 22.07 -3.93 -13.71
C GLU A 3 20.53 -3.90 -13.80
N CYS A 4 19.92 -2.70 -13.82
CA CYS A 4 18.46 -2.56 -14.06
C CYS A 4 18.07 -2.99 -15.48
N PHE A 5 18.92 -2.70 -16.47
CA PHE A 5 18.63 -2.99 -17.87
C PHE A 5 18.81 -4.49 -18.20
N LEU A 6 19.79 -5.13 -17.57
CA LEU A 6 19.98 -6.59 -17.64
C LEU A 6 18.84 -7.37 -16.97
N PHE A 7 18.23 -6.82 -15.92
CA PHE A 7 17.08 -7.42 -15.25
C PHE A 7 15.83 -7.42 -16.13
N TRP A 8 15.51 -6.32 -16.82
CA TRP A 8 14.35 -6.27 -17.72
C TRP A 8 14.49 -7.26 -18.89
N LYS A 9 15.71 -7.47 -19.39
CA LYS A 9 16.01 -8.50 -20.39
C LYS A 9 15.86 -9.94 -19.86
N ASN A 10 16.13 -10.17 -18.57
CA ASN A 10 15.93 -11.47 -17.91
C ASN A 10 14.48 -11.69 -17.39
N MET A 11 13.65 -10.66 -17.33
CA MET A 11 12.23 -10.77 -16.98
C MET A 11 11.38 -11.39 -18.09
N GLY A 12 11.86 -11.41 -19.34
CA GLY A 12 11.20 -12.12 -20.45
C GLY A 12 11.07 -13.64 -20.27
N GLY A 13 11.57 -14.20 -19.16
CA GLY A 13 11.55 -15.62 -18.83
C GLY A 13 10.91 -15.98 -17.49
N ILE A 14 10.05 -15.14 -16.89
CA ILE A 14 9.24 -15.55 -15.73
C ILE A 14 8.11 -16.45 -16.22
N THR A 15 8.43 -17.72 -16.46
CA THR A 15 7.42 -18.76 -16.69
C THR A 15 6.55 -18.89 -15.44
N MET A 16 5.22 -18.84 -15.60
CA MET A 16 4.20 -19.03 -14.54
C MET A 16 4.51 -20.18 -13.56
N LYS A 17 5.19 -21.23 -14.03
CA LYS A 17 5.65 -22.36 -13.21
C LYS A 17 6.54 -21.97 -12.02
N ARG A 18 7.36 -20.92 -12.11
CA ARG A 18 8.28 -20.51 -11.04
C ARG A 18 7.58 -19.71 -9.94
N TRP A 19 6.50 -19.00 -10.27
CA TRP A 19 5.61 -18.35 -9.29
C TRP A 19 4.99 -19.40 -8.36
N PHE A 20 4.25 -20.37 -8.91
CA PHE A 20 3.61 -21.42 -8.09
C PHE A 20 4.59 -22.26 -7.28
N LYS A 21 5.82 -22.47 -7.75
CA LYS A 21 6.83 -23.27 -7.02
C LYS A 21 7.37 -22.59 -5.75
N THR A 22 7.14 -21.28 -5.59
CA THR A 22 7.64 -20.50 -4.45
C THR A 22 6.59 -20.17 -3.39
N TRP A 23 5.31 -20.39 -3.71
CA TRP A 23 4.19 -20.13 -2.82
C TRP A 23 3.76 -21.41 -2.12
N HIS A 24 4.02 -21.48 -0.81
CA HIS A 24 3.47 -22.52 0.05
C HIS A 24 2.10 -22.11 0.58
N LEU A 25 1.27 -23.09 0.94
CA LEU A 25 -0.05 -22.86 1.53
C LEU A 25 0.02 -21.94 2.76
N LYS A 26 1.04 -22.12 3.63
CA LYS A 26 1.33 -21.24 4.78
C LYS A 26 1.42 -19.76 4.36
N ASN A 27 2.09 -19.46 3.25
CA ASN A 27 2.28 -18.08 2.78
C ASN A 27 0.97 -17.46 2.28
N ILE A 28 0.14 -18.25 1.57
CA ILE A 28 -1.17 -17.77 1.11
C ILE A 28 -2.05 -17.44 2.32
N ILE A 29 -2.12 -18.36 3.29
CA ILE A 29 -2.89 -18.16 4.51
C ILE A 29 -2.41 -16.92 5.26
N LEU A 30 -1.09 -16.72 5.40
CA LEU A 30 -0.53 -15.55 6.07
C LEU A 30 -0.86 -14.25 5.34
N VAL A 31 -0.77 -14.20 4.01
CA VAL A 31 -1.12 -12.99 3.24
C VAL A 31 -2.60 -12.66 3.37
N THR A 32 -3.46 -13.68 3.35
CA THR A 32 -4.89 -13.50 3.56
C THR A 32 -5.20 -13.03 4.98
N LEU A 33 -4.53 -13.57 6.00
CA LEU A 33 -4.70 -13.14 7.38
C LEU A 33 -4.27 -11.68 7.59
N ILE A 34 -3.12 -11.29 7.02
CA ILE A 34 -2.67 -9.89 7.04
C ILE A 34 -3.71 -9.00 6.35
N GLY A 35 -4.19 -9.40 5.17
CA GLY A 35 -5.25 -8.70 4.45
C GLY A 35 -6.52 -8.54 5.28
N ILE A 36 -7.00 -9.59 5.95
CA ILE A 36 -8.20 -9.53 6.81
C ILE A 36 -8.01 -8.56 7.97
N VAL A 37 -6.88 -8.64 8.69
CA VAL A 37 -6.60 -7.76 9.82
C VAL A 37 -6.50 -6.31 9.36
N CYS A 38 -5.77 -6.04 8.28
CA CYS A 38 -5.65 -4.71 7.70
C CYS A 38 -6.99 -4.19 7.17
N GLY A 39 -7.79 -5.02 6.50
CA GLY A 39 -9.12 -4.65 5.99
C GLY A 39 -10.10 -4.24 7.09
N LEU A 40 -10.04 -4.90 8.26
CA LEU A 40 -10.78 -4.44 9.43
C LEU A 40 -10.30 -3.06 9.90
N ILE A 41 -8.99 -2.81 9.89
CA ILE A 41 -8.44 -1.49 10.23
C ILE A 41 -8.89 -0.43 9.21
N PHE A 42 -8.88 -0.75 7.92
CA PHE A 42 -9.33 0.16 6.85
C PHE A 42 -10.79 0.58 7.08
N TRP A 43 -11.65 -0.40 7.34
CA TRP A 43 -13.05 -0.16 7.68
C TRP A 43 -13.22 0.67 8.96
N LEU A 44 -12.38 0.48 9.98
CA LEU A 44 -12.39 1.31 11.20
C LEU A 44 -11.90 2.75 10.95
N MET A 45 -11.08 2.97 9.93
CA MET A 45 -10.59 4.29 9.56
C MET A 45 -11.60 5.10 8.73
N ASP A 46 -12.57 4.45 8.07
CA ASP A 46 -13.62 5.12 7.27
C ASP A 46 -14.46 6.15 8.08
N PRO A 47 -14.97 5.81 9.29
CA PRO A 47 -15.65 6.79 10.14
C PRO A 47 -14.73 7.93 10.59
N LEU A 48 -13.46 7.63 10.89
CA LEU A 48 -12.48 8.63 11.28
C LEU A 48 -12.17 9.59 10.14
N TYR A 49 -12.06 9.07 8.91
CA TYR A 49 -11.93 9.88 7.71
C TYR A 49 -13.11 10.82 7.52
N SER A 50 -14.33 10.33 7.71
CA SER A 50 -15.55 11.14 7.59
C SER A 50 -15.58 12.24 8.65
N LEU A 51 -15.18 11.94 9.88
CA LEU A 51 -15.08 12.91 10.97
C LEU A 51 -14.03 13.99 10.69
N VAL A 52 -12.81 13.59 10.30
CA VAL A 52 -11.71 14.52 10.00
C VAL A 52 -12.07 15.39 8.80
N THR A 53 -12.69 14.81 7.76
CA THR A 53 -13.19 15.55 6.61
C THR A 53 -14.22 16.58 7.05
N ALA A 54 -15.21 16.19 7.85
CA ALA A 54 -16.26 17.09 8.35
C ALA A 54 -15.69 18.25 9.19
N LEU A 55 -14.64 18.02 9.98
CA LEU A 55 -13.97 19.05 10.77
C LEU A 55 -13.14 20.02 9.92
N LEU A 56 -12.58 19.55 8.80
CA LEU A 56 -11.75 20.35 7.90
C LEU A 56 -12.55 21.08 6.80
N THR A 57 -13.78 20.65 6.51
CA THR A 57 -14.69 21.28 5.54
C THR A 57 -14.94 22.78 5.80
N PRO A 58 -15.22 23.24 7.04
CA PRO A 58 -15.47 24.66 7.31
C PRO A 58 -14.27 25.57 7.02
N VAL A 59 -13.06 25.01 7.01
CA VAL A 59 -11.79 25.72 6.79
C VAL A 59 -11.31 25.56 5.33
N GLY A 60 -12.06 24.85 4.48
CA GLY A 60 -11.68 24.58 3.09
C GLY A 60 -10.54 23.57 2.93
N LEU A 61 -10.18 22.84 4.00
CA LEU A 61 -9.07 21.89 4.04
C LEU A 61 -9.52 20.42 3.93
N ALA A 62 -10.77 20.17 3.55
CA ALA A 62 -11.31 18.82 3.38
C ALA A 62 -10.41 17.86 2.57
N PRO A 63 -9.76 18.28 1.47
CA PRO A 63 -8.88 17.39 0.69
C PRO A 63 -7.65 16.89 1.48
N PHE A 64 -7.20 17.62 2.50
CA PHE A 64 -6.09 17.20 3.37
C PHE A 64 -6.45 16.02 4.29
N ALA A 65 -7.75 15.77 4.55
CA ALA A 65 -8.18 14.59 5.29
C ALA A 65 -7.77 13.30 4.56
N GLY A 66 -8.00 13.25 3.24
CA GLY A 66 -7.58 12.15 2.39
C GLY A 66 -6.07 12.00 2.36
N ALA A 67 -5.37 13.10 2.10
CA ALA A 67 -3.90 13.09 2.05
C ALA A 67 -3.26 12.61 3.36
N THR A 68 -3.82 12.99 4.52
CA THR A 68 -3.26 12.62 5.83
C THR A 68 -3.54 11.17 6.20
N LEU A 69 -4.68 10.61 5.77
CA LEU A 69 -5.08 9.25 6.13
C LEU A 69 -4.71 8.20 5.08
N LEU A 70 -4.28 8.61 3.88
CA LEU A 70 -3.87 7.74 2.77
C LEU A 70 -2.89 6.63 3.18
N GLY A 71 -1.98 6.93 4.11
CA GLY A 71 -1.03 5.96 4.64
C GLY A 71 -1.66 4.76 5.34
N PHE A 72 -2.86 4.89 5.92
CA PHE A 72 -3.55 3.80 6.60
C PHE A 72 -4.07 2.75 5.63
N TRP A 73 -4.65 3.14 4.50
CA TRP A 73 -5.17 2.20 3.50
C TRP A 73 -4.08 1.54 2.64
N THR A 74 -2.82 1.93 2.81
CA THR A 74 -1.70 1.44 1.98
C THR A 74 -0.68 0.59 2.74
N MET A 75 -0.96 0.29 4.02
CA MET A 75 0.01 -0.37 4.91
C MET A 75 0.05 -1.89 4.78
N ALA A 76 -1.01 -2.52 4.25
CA ALA A 76 -1.11 -3.98 4.16
C ALA A 76 -0.06 -4.53 3.18
N GLY A 77 0.17 -3.82 2.07
CA GLY A 77 1.08 -4.21 1.02
C GLY A 77 2.53 -4.30 1.49
N PRO A 78 3.12 -3.19 1.99
CA PRO A 78 4.47 -3.19 2.55
C PRO A 78 4.63 -4.16 3.72
N LEU A 79 3.62 -4.30 4.58
CA LEU A 79 3.65 -5.26 5.69
C LEU A 79 3.80 -6.70 5.18
N ALA A 80 2.96 -7.11 4.23
CA ALA A 80 3.02 -8.44 3.64
C ALA A 80 4.33 -8.68 2.88
N LEU A 81 4.84 -7.68 2.17
CA LEU A 81 6.13 -7.74 1.48
C LEU A 81 7.31 -7.91 2.45
N LEU A 82 7.30 -7.22 3.59
CA LEU A 82 8.35 -7.33 4.61
C LEU A 82 8.32 -8.68 5.34
N VAL A 83 7.13 -9.22 5.61
CA VAL A 83 6.96 -10.50 6.33
C VAL A 83 7.20 -11.69 5.40
N LEU A 84 6.52 -11.75 4.25
CA LEU A 84 6.58 -12.92 3.36
C LEU A 84 7.79 -12.88 2.41
N ARG A 85 8.27 -11.68 2.04
CA ARG A 85 9.36 -11.48 1.08
C ARG A 85 9.15 -12.22 -0.25
N ARG A 86 7.91 -12.22 -0.75
CA ARG A 86 7.53 -12.86 -2.01
C ARG A 86 6.98 -11.84 -3.00
N PRO A 87 7.25 -12.00 -4.31
CA PRO A 87 6.54 -11.25 -5.34
C PRO A 87 5.06 -11.63 -5.29
N GLY A 88 4.18 -10.65 -5.38
CA GLY A 88 2.72 -10.74 -5.31
C GLY A 88 2.14 -10.53 -3.92
N ALA A 89 2.98 -10.54 -2.87
CA ALA A 89 2.48 -10.48 -1.50
C ALA A 89 1.83 -9.13 -1.17
N GLY A 90 2.38 -8.03 -1.70
CA GLY A 90 1.87 -6.70 -1.40
C GLY A 90 0.54 -6.44 -2.09
N LEU A 91 0.46 -6.78 -3.37
CA LEU A 91 -0.77 -6.65 -4.14
C LEU A 91 -1.91 -7.50 -3.55
N LEU A 92 -1.63 -8.76 -3.19
CA LEU A 92 -2.65 -9.65 -2.62
C LEU A 92 -3.13 -9.18 -1.25
N ALA A 93 -2.22 -8.72 -0.39
CA ALA A 93 -2.60 -8.23 0.94
C ALA A 93 -3.51 -7.00 0.86
N GLU A 94 -3.18 -6.02 0.02
CA GLU A 94 -4.04 -4.85 -0.20
C GLU A 94 -5.37 -5.21 -0.83
N PHE A 95 -5.36 -6.10 -1.83
CA PHE A 95 -6.58 -6.54 -2.47
C PHE A 95 -7.53 -7.24 -1.49
N PHE A 96 -7.01 -8.13 -0.63
CA PHE A 96 -7.79 -8.78 0.41
C PHE A 96 -8.24 -7.78 1.49
N GLY A 97 -7.41 -6.81 1.85
CA GLY A 97 -7.79 -5.73 2.77
C GLY A 97 -8.98 -4.92 2.24
N ALA A 98 -8.89 -4.46 1.00
CA ALA A 98 -9.97 -3.74 0.34
C ALA A 98 -11.24 -4.59 0.16
N ALA A 99 -11.09 -5.90 -0.09
CA ALA A 99 -12.22 -6.82 -0.18
C ALA A 99 -12.95 -6.95 1.16
N VAL A 100 -12.21 -7.05 2.26
CA VAL A 100 -12.79 -7.12 3.60
C VAL A 100 -13.46 -5.80 3.97
N GLU A 101 -12.83 -4.66 3.69
CA GLU A 101 -13.43 -3.34 3.88
C GLU A 101 -14.77 -3.21 3.12
N MET A 102 -14.80 -3.65 1.85
CA MET A 102 -16.02 -3.67 1.05
C MET A 102 -17.10 -4.56 1.66
N LEU A 103 -16.72 -5.78 2.09
CA LEU A 103 -17.67 -6.75 2.67
C LEU A 103 -18.23 -6.31 4.02
N LEU A 104 -17.46 -5.54 4.79
CA LEU A 104 -17.92 -4.92 6.04
C LEU A 104 -18.81 -3.69 5.81
N GLY A 105 -19.03 -3.30 4.54
CA GLY A 105 -19.87 -2.16 4.18
C GLY A 105 -19.17 -0.82 4.31
N GLY A 106 -17.89 -0.74 3.93
CA GLY A 106 -17.14 0.52 3.86
C GLY A 106 -17.83 1.57 2.97
N ILE A 107 -17.55 2.84 3.26
CA ILE A 107 -18.30 3.99 2.69
C ILE A 107 -18.18 4.06 1.16
N TRP A 108 -17.08 3.53 0.63
CA TRP A 108 -16.74 3.58 -0.79
C TRP A 108 -17.19 2.33 -1.58
N GLY A 109 -17.75 1.32 -0.90
CA GLY A 109 -18.28 0.09 -1.53
C GLY A 109 -17.28 -0.58 -2.49
N ALA A 110 -17.74 -0.98 -3.67
CA ALA A 110 -16.90 -1.70 -4.66
C ALA A 110 -15.72 -0.87 -5.22
N ALA A 111 -15.72 0.45 -5.05
CA ALA A 111 -14.61 1.30 -5.50
C ALA A 111 -13.33 1.10 -4.65
N THR A 112 -13.46 0.56 -3.43
CA THR A 112 -12.31 0.21 -2.58
C THR A 112 -11.48 -0.89 -3.22
N LEU A 113 -12.10 -1.90 -3.83
CA LEU A 113 -11.39 -3.00 -4.50
C LEU A 113 -10.46 -2.51 -5.60
N VAL A 114 -10.94 -1.59 -6.44
CA VAL A 114 -10.13 -0.98 -7.51
C VAL A 114 -8.99 -0.18 -6.90
N SER A 115 -9.29 0.57 -5.84
CA SER A 115 -8.28 1.37 -5.12
C SER A 115 -7.21 0.47 -4.49
N GLY A 116 -7.60 -0.65 -3.86
CA GLY A 116 -6.69 -1.64 -3.28
C GLY A 116 -5.81 -2.34 -4.31
N LEU A 117 -6.33 -2.63 -5.51
CA LEU A 117 -5.50 -3.15 -6.62
C LEU A 117 -4.43 -2.15 -7.04
N ILE A 118 -4.80 -0.88 -7.16
CA ILE A 118 -3.89 0.20 -7.57
C ILE A 118 -2.84 0.46 -6.49
N GLN A 119 -3.27 0.57 -5.24
CA GLN A 119 -2.41 0.76 -4.07
C GLN A 119 -1.46 -0.41 -3.85
N GLY A 120 -1.99 -1.64 -3.94
CA GLY A 120 -1.22 -2.87 -3.91
C GLY A 120 -0.16 -2.93 -5.00
N SER A 121 -0.52 -2.53 -6.23
CA SER A 121 0.43 -2.42 -7.35
C SER A 121 1.50 -1.36 -7.06
N GLY A 122 1.13 -0.20 -6.52
CA GLY A 122 2.06 0.86 -6.13
C GLY A 122 3.08 0.41 -5.09
N SER A 123 2.63 -0.30 -4.06
CA SER A 123 3.51 -0.81 -3.01
C SER A 123 4.48 -1.86 -3.52
N GLU A 124 3.98 -2.76 -4.37
CA GLU A 124 4.76 -3.84 -4.92
C GLU A 124 5.79 -3.37 -5.95
N LEU A 125 5.45 -2.36 -6.75
CA LEU A 125 6.36 -1.75 -7.72
C LEU A 125 7.66 -1.26 -7.06
N GLY A 126 7.60 -0.65 -5.87
CA GLY A 126 8.81 -0.17 -5.21
C GLY A 126 9.76 -1.30 -4.77
N PHE A 127 9.23 -2.44 -4.33
CA PHE A 127 10.04 -3.63 -4.04
C PHE A 127 10.47 -4.38 -5.30
N ALA A 128 9.67 -4.31 -6.38
CA ALA A 128 10.04 -4.84 -7.69
C ALA A 128 11.20 -4.06 -8.31
N LEU A 129 11.26 -2.73 -8.13
CA LEU A 129 12.37 -1.88 -8.57
C LEU A 129 13.69 -2.22 -7.85
N THR A 130 13.64 -2.67 -6.60
CA THR A 130 14.81 -3.20 -5.88
C THR A 130 15.08 -4.68 -6.18
N GLY A 131 14.34 -5.27 -7.12
CA GLY A 131 14.46 -6.65 -7.55
C GLY A 131 14.12 -7.67 -6.46
N TYR A 132 13.33 -7.31 -5.44
CA TYR A 132 13.06 -8.13 -4.26
C TYR A 132 14.32 -8.55 -3.48
N ARG A 133 15.42 -7.81 -3.65
CA ARG A 133 16.70 -8.10 -2.98
C ARG A 133 16.90 -7.29 -1.70
N ARG A 134 16.17 -6.17 -1.59
CA ARG A 134 16.36 -5.18 -0.53
C ARG A 134 15.03 -4.91 0.19
N TYR A 135 14.94 -5.41 1.41
CA TYR A 135 13.84 -5.18 2.36
C TYR A 135 14.29 -4.27 3.53
N ASP A 136 15.37 -3.54 3.31
CA ASP A 136 15.94 -2.54 4.19
C ASP A 136 15.22 -1.18 3.99
N TRP A 137 15.78 -0.11 4.56
CA TRP A 137 15.23 1.24 4.40
C TRP A 137 15.11 1.66 2.94
N LEU A 138 16.00 1.19 2.06
CA LEU A 138 15.97 1.55 0.64
C LEU A 138 14.75 0.94 -0.07
N GLY A 139 14.46 -0.35 0.16
CA GLY A 139 13.26 -0.99 -0.40
C GLY A 139 11.97 -0.35 0.09
N ILE A 140 11.93 -0.04 1.39
CA ILE A 140 10.77 0.62 2.00
C ILE A 140 10.56 2.02 1.44
N SER A 141 11.61 2.85 1.35
CA SER A 141 11.52 4.19 0.78
C SER A 141 11.09 4.15 -0.69
N CYS A 142 11.59 3.20 -1.48
CA CYS A 142 11.12 3.01 -2.86
C CYS A 142 9.63 2.66 -2.91
N SER A 143 9.17 1.74 -2.07
CA SER A 143 7.74 1.37 -1.97
C SER A 143 6.86 2.54 -1.54
N VAL A 144 7.28 3.32 -0.55
CA VAL A 144 6.56 4.52 -0.11
C VAL A 144 6.42 5.49 -1.28
N ILE A 145 7.50 5.80 -2.01
CA ILE A 145 7.46 6.74 -3.13
C ILE A 145 6.56 6.22 -4.25
N THR A 146 6.70 4.95 -4.65
CA THR A 146 5.88 4.37 -5.73
C THR A 146 4.42 4.28 -5.35
N THR A 147 4.10 3.88 -4.11
CA THR A 147 2.73 3.89 -3.59
C THR A 147 2.16 5.29 -3.61
N THR A 148 2.86 6.30 -3.09
CA THR A 148 2.35 7.67 -3.06
C THR A 148 2.07 8.17 -4.47
N ILE A 149 2.97 7.95 -5.43
CA ILE A 149 2.76 8.39 -6.82
C ILE A 149 1.55 7.70 -7.45
N VAL A 150 1.44 6.38 -7.30
CA VAL A 150 0.37 5.59 -7.92
C VAL A 150 -0.99 5.90 -7.28
N THR A 151 -1.06 5.95 -5.95
CA THR A 151 -2.29 6.23 -5.23
C THR A 151 -2.73 7.67 -5.41
N PHE A 152 -1.81 8.64 -5.34
CA PHE A 152 -2.15 10.05 -5.59
C PHE A 152 -2.60 10.26 -7.04
N GLY A 153 -1.96 9.61 -8.01
CA GLY A 153 -2.39 9.62 -9.40
C GLY A 153 -3.82 9.09 -9.59
N TRP A 154 -4.18 8.04 -8.84
CA TRP A 154 -5.56 7.54 -8.82
C TRP A 154 -6.54 8.50 -8.16
N GLU A 155 -6.16 9.14 -7.05
CA GLU A 155 -6.98 10.13 -6.37
C GLU A 155 -7.22 11.38 -7.23
N LEU A 156 -6.25 11.81 -8.01
CA LEU A 156 -6.40 12.92 -8.96
C LEU A 156 -7.56 12.68 -9.93
N ILE A 157 -7.72 11.43 -10.39
CA ILE A 157 -8.79 11.02 -11.31
C ILE A 157 -10.09 10.79 -10.56
N LYS A 158 -10.05 10.11 -9.41
CA LYS A 158 -11.25 9.70 -8.65
C LYS A 158 -11.95 10.88 -7.98
N GLN A 159 -11.21 11.84 -7.45
CA GLN A 159 -11.76 12.99 -6.71
C GLN A 159 -11.86 14.27 -7.56
N ASP A 160 -11.56 14.20 -8.86
CA ASP A 160 -11.51 15.35 -9.77
C ASP A 160 -10.66 16.52 -9.22
N TYR A 161 -9.51 16.18 -8.62
CA TYR A 161 -8.58 17.18 -8.06
C TYR A 161 -7.93 18.06 -9.15
N ALA A 162 -8.22 17.81 -10.43
CA ALA A 162 -7.78 18.62 -11.57
C ALA A 162 -8.27 20.08 -11.50
N GLY A 163 -9.33 20.35 -10.73
CA GLY A 163 -9.80 21.71 -10.46
C GLY A 163 -9.00 22.48 -9.40
N PHE A 164 -8.10 21.84 -8.66
CA PHE A 164 -7.33 22.48 -7.59
C PHE A 164 -6.05 23.15 -8.09
N GLY A 165 -5.68 24.26 -7.43
CA GLY A 165 -4.46 24.99 -7.76
C GLY A 165 -3.20 24.12 -7.60
N PHE A 166 -2.25 24.28 -8.51
CA PHE A 166 -1.00 23.50 -8.55
C PHE A 166 -0.30 23.40 -7.17
N TRP A 167 -0.22 24.50 -6.43
CA TRP A 167 0.41 24.53 -5.11
C TRP A 167 -0.33 23.71 -4.06
N MET A 168 -1.66 23.58 -4.16
CA MET A 168 -2.44 22.74 -3.26
C MET A 168 -2.21 21.25 -3.56
N LEU A 169 -2.11 20.88 -4.84
CA LEU A 169 -1.76 19.51 -5.25
C LEU A 169 -0.38 19.11 -4.74
N VAL A 170 0.61 20.01 -4.84
CA VAL A 170 1.95 19.77 -4.28
C VAL A 170 1.91 19.60 -2.77
N ALA A 171 1.18 20.46 -2.06
CA ALA A 171 1.04 20.35 -0.61
C ALA A 171 0.38 19.03 -0.20
N MET A 172 -0.70 18.63 -0.87
CA MET A 172 -1.37 17.36 -0.63
C MET A 172 -0.46 16.18 -0.93
N PHE A 173 0.28 16.21 -2.04
CA PHE A 173 1.24 15.17 -2.37
C PHE A 173 2.31 15.01 -1.29
N LEU A 174 2.85 16.11 -0.75
CA LEU A 174 3.84 16.08 0.34
C LEU A 174 3.25 15.53 1.64
N VAL A 175 2.00 15.88 1.97
CA VAL A 175 1.30 15.34 3.14
C VAL A 175 1.02 13.84 2.95
N SER A 176 0.57 13.42 1.78
CA SER A 176 0.38 12.01 1.43
C SER A 176 1.69 11.23 1.51
N LEU A 177 2.78 11.80 1.02
CA LEU A 177 4.11 11.18 1.10
C LEU A 177 4.53 10.97 2.56
N LEU A 178 4.32 11.98 3.41
CA LEU A 178 4.62 11.89 4.84
C LEU A 178 3.75 10.82 5.51
N SER A 179 2.44 10.82 5.24
CA SER A 179 1.50 9.85 5.78
C SER A 179 1.88 8.41 5.40
N VAL A 180 2.10 8.15 4.11
CA VAL A 180 2.52 6.84 3.61
C VAL A 180 3.87 6.45 4.20
N PHE A 181 4.81 7.38 4.33
CA PHE A 181 6.09 7.08 4.98
C PHE A 181 5.91 6.62 6.44
N LEU A 182 5.04 7.28 7.21
CA LEU A 182 4.78 6.93 8.60
C LEU A 182 4.04 5.59 8.72
N PHE A 183 2.91 5.44 8.03
CA PHE A 183 2.00 4.29 8.22
C PHE A 183 2.32 3.08 7.35
N SER A 184 2.88 3.29 6.17
CA SER A 184 3.25 2.23 5.23
C SER A 184 4.76 1.97 5.18
N GLY A 185 5.57 2.87 5.75
CA GLY A 185 7.02 2.69 5.91
C GLY A 185 7.45 2.30 7.31
N LEU A 186 7.26 3.19 8.30
CA LEU A 186 7.74 2.99 9.67
C LEU A 186 6.97 1.91 10.43
N LEU A 187 5.63 1.94 10.35
CA LEU A 187 4.76 1.04 11.09
C LEU A 187 4.95 -0.43 10.67
N PRO A 188 4.96 -0.78 9.36
CA PRO A 188 5.14 -2.16 8.94
C PRO A 188 6.54 -2.69 9.26
N LYS A 189 7.55 -1.83 9.19
CA LYS A 189 8.92 -2.17 9.61
C LYS A 189 8.99 -2.49 11.10
N SER A 190 8.32 -1.69 11.93
CA SER A 190 8.29 -1.91 13.38
C SER A 190 7.59 -3.22 13.72
N ILE A 191 6.46 -3.51 13.08
CA ILE A 191 5.74 -4.79 13.21
C ILE A 191 6.64 -5.94 12.76
N ALA A 192 7.28 -5.84 11.59
CA ALA A 192 8.16 -6.89 11.08
C ALA A 192 9.32 -7.19 12.04
N ASN A 193 9.93 -6.15 12.62
CA ASN A 193 10.99 -6.30 13.61
C ASN A 193 10.50 -6.95 14.92
N LEU A 194 9.30 -6.62 15.38
CA LEU A 194 8.69 -7.25 16.56
C LEU A 194 8.37 -8.71 16.30
N LEU A 195 7.86 -9.03 15.11
CA LEU A 195 7.53 -10.40 14.71
C LEU A 195 8.78 -11.28 14.57
N GLN A 196 9.91 -10.71 14.17
CA GLN A 196 11.21 -11.39 14.18
C GLN A 196 11.72 -11.65 15.60
N ARG A 197 11.44 -10.74 16.55
CA ARG A 197 11.86 -10.89 17.95
C ARG A 197 11.03 -11.92 18.72
N SER A 198 9.81 -12.20 18.28
CA SER A 198 8.92 -13.16 18.94
C SER A 198 9.15 -14.62 18.50
N HIS A 199 10.12 -14.91 17.63
CA HIS A 199 10.41 -16.26 17.10
C HIS A 199 9.21 -16.98 16.45
N LEU A 200 8.13 -16.25 16.09
CA LEU A 200 6.93 -16.83 15.46
C LEU A 200 7.10 -17.16 13.97
N LEU A 201 8.22 -16.74 13.36
CA LEU A 201 8.50 -16.90 11.93
C LEU A 201 9.48 -18.03 11.60
N ASP A 202 9.95 -18.77 12.61
CA ASP A 202 10.78 -19.98 12.42
C ASP A 202 9.95 -21.19 11.93
#